data_AF-A0A961G5N1-F1
#
_entry.id   AF-A0A961G5N1-F1
#
_cell.length_a   1.000
_cell.length_b   1.000
_cell.length_c   1.000
_cell.angle_alpha   90.00
_cell.angle_beta   90.00
_cell.angle_gamma   90.00
#
_symmetry.space_group_name_H-M   'P 1'
#
loop_
_entity.id
_entity.type
_entity.pdbx_description
1 polymer ?
#
loop_
_entity_poly.entity_id
_entity_poly.type
_entity_poly.pdbx_seq_one_letter_code
_entity_poly.pdbx_strand_id
1 'polypeptide(L)'
;MTLLFGVVLLVGIGLGGVWLVGVAMAAGVEDAERFDPERRFGATGRMVIAGMIGFSLGGFATLYTTLPPVTSLLSAMLGAVAMVGIARFFGPQQSP
;
A
#
# COMPACT_ATOMS: atom_id res chain seq x y z
N MET A 1 12.98 -4.12 -14.94
CA MET A 1 11.59 -4.16 -14.43
C MET A 1 11.55 -4.77 -13.02
N THR A 2 12.16 -5.94 -12.80
CA THR A 2 12.22 -6.61 -11.47
C THR A 2 12.70 -5.74 -10.32
N LEU A 3 13.82 -5.01 -10.51
CA LEU A 3 14.34 -4.08 -9.51
C LEU A 3 13.34 -2.97 -9.13
N LEU A 4 12.61 -2.44 -10.12
CA LEU A 4 11.63 -1.38 -9.90
C LEU A 4 10.46 -1.88 -9.06
N PHE A 5 9.84 -3.00 -9.44
CA PHE A 5 8.73 -3.57 -8.67
C PHE A 5 9.20 -4.04 -7.27
N GLY A 6 10.42 -4.57 -7.15
CA GLY A 6 10.99 -4.97 -5.87
C GLY A 6 11.19 -3.81 -4.91
N VAL A 7 11.78 -2.71 -5.37
CA VAL A 7 11.98 -1.51 -4.55
C VAL A 7 10.65 -0.91 -4.13
N VAL A 8 9.69 -0.78 -5.05
CA VAL A 8 8.35 -0.23 -4.73
C VAL A 8 7.63 -1.12 -3.70
N LEU A 9 7.77 -2.45 -3.79
CA LEU A 9 7.19 -3.38 -2.82
C LEU A 9 7.81 -3.20 -1.43
N LEU A 10 9.14 -3.13 -1.36
CA LEU A 10 9.85 -2.95 -0.09
C LEU A 10 9.48 -1.64 0.59
N VAL A 11 9.38 -0.54 -0.17
CA VAL A 11 8.92 0.74 0.36
C VAL A 11 7.46 0.65 0.82
N GLY A 12 6.57 0.03 0.04
CA GLY A 12 5.17 -0.16 0.41
C GLY A 12 5.00 -0.96 1.70
N ILE A 13 5.70 -2.09 1.83
CA ILE A 13 5.70 -2.91 3.05
C ILE A 13 6.30 -2.14 4.22
N GLY A 14 7.42 -1.45 4.02
CA GLY A 14 8.06 -0.64 5.06
C GLY A 14 7.15 0.46 5.59
N LEU A 15 6.51 1.22 4.70
CA LEU A 15 5.53 2.24 5.06
C LEU A 15 4.31 1.63 5.77
N GLY A 16 3.82 0.49 5.31
CA GLY A 16 2.74 -0.24 5.97
C GLY A 16 3.12 -0.70 7.39
N GLY A 17 4.34 -1.18 7.58
CA GLY A 17 4.87 -1.53 8.90
C GLY A 17 4.96 -0.33 9.84
N VAL A 18 5.54 0.79 9.35
CA VAL A 18 5.59 2.05 10.11
C VAL A 18 4.19 2.54 10.44
N TRP A 19 3.23 2.40 9.51
CA TRP A 19 1.84 2.78 9.74
C TRP A 19 1.22 1.97 10.88
N LEU A 20 1.38 0.64 10.85
CA LEU A 20 0.86 -0.24 11.90
C LEU A 20 1.49 0.06 13.27
N VAL A 21 2.79 0.32 13.32
CA VAL A 21 3.48 0.73 14.55
C VAL A 21 2.92 2.07 15.06
N GLY A 22 2.70 3.04 14.18
CA GLY A 22 2.12 4.33 14.55
C GLY A 22 0.72 4.20 15.14
N VAL A 23 -0.16 3.41 14.50
CA VAL A 23 -1.51 3.15 15.01
C VAL A 23 -1.46 2.39 16.36
N ALA A 24 -0.58 1.39 16.49
CA ALA A 24 -0.44 0.63 17.72
C ALA A 24 0.06 1.50 18.88
N MET A 25 1.03 2.38 18.63
CA MET A 25 1.52 3.35 19.61
C MET A 25 0.42 4.32 20.04
N ALA A 26 -0.34 4.87 19.09
CA ALA A 26 -1.44 5.78 19.39
C ALA A 26 -2.54 5.13 20.23
N ALA A 27 -2.78 3.83 20.04
CA ALA A 27 -3.76 3.07 20.83
C ALA A 27 -3.25 2.64 22.22
N GLY A 28 -1.93 2.44 22.38
CA GLY A 28 -1.34 1.84 23.57
C GLY A 28 -0.60 2.78 24.51
N VAL A 29 -0.21 3.99 24.06
CA VAL A 29 0.60 4.93 24.82
C VAL A 29 -0.16 6.25 25.01
N GLU A 30 -0.34 6.65 26.27
CA GLU A 30 -0.86 7.98 26.62
C GLU A 30 -0.03 9.09 25.96
N ASP A 31 -0.69 10.11 25.39
CA ASP A 31 -0.10 11.22 24.62
C ASP A 31 0.63 10.85 23.30
N ALA A 32 0.54 9.59 22.83
CA ALA A 32 1.12 9.21 21.55
C ALA A 32 0.22 9.50 20.33
N GLU A 33 -0.93 10.15 20.51
CA GLU A 33 -1.86 10.50 19.43
C GLU A 33 -1.19 11.30 18.30
N ARG A 34 -0.15 12.08 18.63
CA ARG A 34 0.63 12.83 17.64
C ARG A 34 1.27 11.91 16.60
N PHE A 35 1.55 10.65 16.92
CA PHE A 35 2.17 9.69 16.02
C PHE A 35 1.16 8.88 15.21
N ASP A 36 -0.15 9.10 15.41
CA ASP A 36 -1.18 8.38 14.70
C ASP A 36 -1.21 8.75 13.21
N PRO A 37 -0.76 7.85 12.31
CA PRO A 37 -0.80 8.11 10.88
C PRO A 37 -2.24 8.11 10.34
N GLU A 38 -3.18 7.45 11.04
CA GLU A 38 -4.59 7.41 10.67
C GLU A 38 -5.24 8.79 10.82
N ARG A 39 -4.88 9.55 11.86
CA ARG A 39 -5.34 10.95 12.01
C ARG A 39 -4.66 11.91 11.05
N ARG A 40 -3.39 11.68 10.72
CA ARG A 40 -2.62 12.59 9.84
C ARG A 40 -2.91 12.40 8.35
N PHE A 41 -3.01 11.17 7.89
CA PHE A 41 -3.09 10.83 6.47
C PHE A 41 -4.35 10.01 6.12
N GLY A 42 -4.94 9.34 7.11
CA GLY A 42 -6.22 8.64 7.02
C GLY A 42 -6.36 7.73 5.81
N ALA A 43 -7.55 7.79 5.20
CA ALA A 43 -7.90 6.94 4.07
C ALA A 43 -6.95 7.11 2.88
N THR A 44 -6.51 8.33 2.57
CA THR A 44 -5.62 8.61 1.44
C THR A 44 -4.25 7.95 1.64
N GLY A 45 -3.66 8.04 2.83
CA GLY A 45 -2.38 7.41 3.12
C GLY A 45 -2.42 5.89 2.98
N ARG A 46 -3.48 5.24 3.49
CA ARG A 46 -3.69 3.80 3.33
C ARG A 46 -3.83 3.39 1.86
N MET A 47 -4.56 4.18 1.06
CA MET A 47 -4.72 3.91 -0.37
C MET A 47 -3.38 3.98 -1.11
N VAL A 48 -2.53 4.95 -0.80
CA VAL A 48 -1.20 5.05 -1.42
C VAL A 48 -0.36 3.82 -1.10
N ILE A 49 -0.28 3.42 0.18
CA ILE A 49 0.48 2.24 0.61
C ILE A 49 -0.06 0.97 -0.06
N ALA A 50 -1.38 0.77 -0.03
CA ALA A 50 -2.03 -0.37 -0.68
C ALA A 50 -1.80 -0.40 -2.19
N GLY A 51 -1.86 0.77 -2.84
CA GLY A 51 -1.57 0.93 -4.26
C GLY A 51 -0.13 0.56 -4.61
N MET A 52 0.85 0.95 -3.80
CA MET A 52 2.26 0.58 -4.01
C MET A 52 2.49 -0.93 -3.89
N ILE A 53 1.85 -1.57 -2.91
CA ILE A 53 1.92 -3.02 -2.71
C ILE A 53 1.25 -3.73 -3.91
N GLY A 54 0.03 -3.33 -4.27
CA GLY A 54 -0.71 -3.88 -5.40
C GLY A 54 -0.01 -3.68 -6.74
N PHE A 55 0.57 -2.51 -6.97
CA PHE A 55 1.37 -2.21 -8.16
C PHE A 55 2.51 -3.21 -8.33
N SER A 56 3.24 -3.44 -7.24
CA SER A 56 4.40 -4.30 -7.27
C SER A 56 4.02 -5.76 -7.45
N LEU A 57 2.99 -6.24 -6.74
CA LEU A 57 2.47 -7.60 -6.88
C LEU A 57 1.97 -7.88 -8.30
N GLY A 58 1.21 -6.94 -8.89
CA GLY A 58 0.73 -7.04 -10.26
C GLY A 58 1.85 -7.05 -11.30
N GLY A 59 2.90 -6.25 -11.08
CA GLY A 59 4.11 -6.28 -11.89
C GLY A 59 4.86 -7.61 -11.78
N PHE A 60 5.06 -8.09 -10.55
CA PHE A 60 5.75 -9.37 -10.29
C PHE A 60 5.04 -10.58 -10.90
N ALA A 61 3.70 -10.60 -10.90
CA ALA A 61 2.91 -11.71 -11.44
C ALA A 61 3.19 -12.01 -12.92
N THR A 62 3.71 -11.04 -13.67
CA THR A 62 3.96 -11.18 -15.11
C THR A 62 5.43 -11.17 -15.49
N LEU A 63 6.34 -10.83 -14.57
CA LEU A 63 7.78 -10.77 -14.85
C LEU A 63 8.39 -12.12 -15.30
N TYR A 64 7.79 -13.22 -14.86
CA TYR A 64 8.25 -14.58 -15.18
C TYR A 64 7.45 -15.22 -16.31
N THR A 65 6.60 -14.44 -16.98
CA THR A 65 5.85 -14.90 -18.14
C THR A 65 6.65 -14.61 -19.42
N THR A 66 6.37 -15.34 -20.50
CA THR A 66 6.93 -15.08 -21.84
C THR A 66 6.27 -13.88 -22.55
N LEU A 67 5.44 -13.12 -21.83
CA LEU A 67 4.66 -12.01 -22.38
C LEU A 67 5.50 -10.74 -22.58
N PRO A 68 5.06 -9.83 -23.47
CA PRO A 68 5.77 -8.57 -23.70
C PRO A 68 5.86 -7.70 -22.43
N PRO A 69 6.92 -6.90 -22.25
CA PRO A 69 7.10 -6.06 -21.05
C PRO A 69 5.93 -5.11 -20.72
N VAL A 70 5.14 -4.74 -21.73
CA VAL A 70 3.94 -3.91 -21.58
C VAL A 70 2.89 -4.59 -20.70
N THR A 71 2.77 -5.93 -20.74
CA THR A 71 1.80 -6.65 -19.89
C THR A 71 2.15 -6.50 -18.42
N SER A 72 3.43 -6.41 -18.07
CA SER A 72 3.84 -6.15 -16.69
C SER A 72 3.44 -4.79 -16.17
N LEU A 73 3.50 -3.77 -17.03
CA LEU A 73 3.02 -2.45 -16.66
C LEU A 73 1.50 -2.45 -16.47
N LEU A 74 0.75 -3.08 -17.39
CA LEU A 74 -0.71 -3.16 -17.29
C LEU A 74 -1.15 -3.94 -16.06
N SER A 75 -0.55 -5.10 -15.79
CA SER A 75 -0.83 -5.88 -14.59
C SER A 75 -0.45 -5.15 -13.31
N ALA A 76 0.65 -4.40 -13.31
CA ALA A 76 1.00 -3.54 -12.19
C ALA A 76 -0.06 -2.45 -11.96
N MET A 77 -0.50 -1.75 -13.00
CA MET A 77 -1.56 -0.75 -12.88
C MET A 77 -2.87 -1.36 -12.37
N LEU A 78 -3.26 -2.52 -12.88
CA LEU A 78 -4.44 -3.24 -12.41
C LEU A 78 -4.32 -3.67 -10.95
N GLY A 79 -3.16 -4.20 -10.55
CA GLY A 79 -2.90 -4.57 -9.16
C GLY A 79 -2.98 -3.37 -8.20
N ALA A 80 -2.47 -2.22 -8.62
CA ALA A 80 -2.55 -0.98 -7.85
C ALA A 80 -4.01 -0.55 -7.65
N VAL A 81 -4.78 -0.48 -8.73
CA VAL A 81 -6.20 -0.08 -8.69
C VAL A 81 -7.02 -1.06 -7.86
N ALA A 82 -6.80 -2.36 -8.03
CA ALA A 82 -7.48 -3.39 -7.25
C ALA A 82 -7.22 -3.23 -5.75
N MET A 83 -5.96 -3.04 -5.34
CA MET A 83 -5.62 -2.88 -3.93
C MET A 83 -6.09 -1.55 -3.34
N VAL A 84 -6.10 -0.46 -4.11
CA VAL A 84 -6.72 0.80 -3.69
C VAL A 84 -8.22 0.60 -3.47
N GLY A 85 -8.89 -0.12 -4.37
CA GLY A 85 -10.31 -0.47 -4.23
C GLY A 85 -10.59 -1.29 -2.96
N ILE A 86 -9.76 -2.29 -2.68
CA ILE A 86 -9.82 -3.11 -1.46
C ILE A 86 -9.59 -2.23 -0.22
N ALA A 87 -8.56 -1.40 -0.21
CA ALA A 87 -8.25 -0.51 0.90
C ALA A 87 -9.38 0.51 1.17
N ARG A 88 -10.08 0.96 0.12
CA ARG A 88 -11.26 1.80 0.26
C ARG A 88 -12.45 1.04 0.84
N PHE A 89 -12.64 -0.21 0.45
CA PHE A 89 -13.77 -1.03 0.88
C PHE A 89 -13.65 -1.48 2.33
N PHE A 90 -12.46 -1.91 2.74
CA PHE A 90 -12.19 -2.43 4.10
C PHE A 90 -11.63 -1.38 5.06
N GLY A 91 -11.30 -0.19 4.58
CA GLY A 91 -10.78 0.88 5.42
C GLY A 91 -11.83 1.35 6.43
N PRO A 92 -11.46 1.56 7.70
CA PRO A 92 -12.31 2.22 8.69
C PRO A 92 -12.95 3.48 8.10
N GLN A 93 -14.28 3.49 8.04
CA GLN A 93 -15.04 4.68 7.71
C GLN A 93 -14.99 5.58 8.95
N GLN A 94 -14.20 6.66 8.88
CA GLN A 94 -14.28 7.71 9.89
C GLN A 94 -15.67 8.35 9.71
N SER A 95 -16.62 7.97 10.55
CA SER A 95 -17.92 8.64 10.65
C SER A 95 -17.66 10.12 10.99
N PRO A 96 -18.34 11.07 10.32
CA PRO A 96 -18.23 12.50 10.65
C PRO A 96 -18.67 12.79 12.08
#